data_AF-A0A537A1Q2-F1
#
_entry.id   AF-A0A537A1Q2-F1
#
_cell.length_a   1.000
_cell.length_b   1.000
_cell.length_c   1.000
_cell.angle_alpha   90.00
_cell.angle_beta   90.00
_cell.angle_gamma   90.00
#
_symmetry.space_group_name_H-M   'P 1'
#
loop_
_entity.id
_entity.type
_entity.pdbx_description
1 polymer ?
#
loop_
_entity_poly.entity_id
_entity_poly.type
_entity_poly.pdbx_seq_one_letter_code
_entity_poly.pdbx_strand_id
1 'polypeptide(L)'
;MKLWLALASVLLMPFWASAQTASPHAIEVPAWFSETFLDLREDVRDAAKEGKRLMIYFGQDGCPYCKALMQTNFTQPRIVEKTRSNFVALALNIWGDRPVTGFDGKVVPEKDFARAMRVQFTPTVLFLDEQANQVARLNGYYPPHRFEAALDYVAGRLESKQPFSAYMNGAVKEAAADKLHDEPFFMRSPYDLRRVPGSKPLAVIFETPYCSGCDELHKEGFARTEVKAELERFDVVRFALSDRSAVITPSGDKAHAEDWARALKVAYTPSIVLFDADGREVIRTEAYLRPFHLAGALAYVSSRAYRTEPSFQRFMKARAERMSREGRAVDLWK
;
A
#
# COMPACT_ATOMS: atom_id res chain seq x y z
N MET A 1 -31.56 -61.97 39.87
CA MET A 1 -30.81 -60.80 39.37
C MET A 1 -31.53 -60.24 38.15
N LYS A 2 -32.12 -59.05 38.24
CA LYS A 2 -32.75 -58.34 37.13
C LYS A 2 -31.74 -57.31 36.59
N LEU A 3 -31.28 -57.47 35.35
CA LEU A 3 -30.42 -56.51 34.64
C LEU A 3 -31.31 -55.43 34.01
N TRP A 4 -31.06 -54.17 34.33
CA TRP A 4 -31.66 -53.00 33.66
C TRP A 4 -30.73 -52.54 32.53
N LEU A 5 -31.24 -52.53 31.29
CA LEU A 5 -30.60 -51.88 30.14
C LEU A 5 -31.00 -50.39 30.15
N ALA A 6 -30.04 -49.50 30.37
CA ALA A 6 -30.22 -48.06 30.18
C ALA A 6 -29.87 -47.69 28.73
N LEU A 7 -30.87 -47.26 27.96
CA LEU A 7 -30.67 -46.62 26.66
C LEU A 7 -30.14 -45.19 26.89
N ALA A 8 -28.93 -44.90 26.44
CA ALA A 8 -28.38 -43.54 26.40
C ALA A 8 -28.78 -42.86 25.09
N SER A 9 -29.75 -41.96 25.14
CA SER A 9 -30.14 -41.09 24.02
C SER A 9 -29.07 -40.02 23.81
N VAL A 10 -28.31 -40.11 22.72
CA VAL A 10 -27.37 -39.07 22.29
C VAL A 10 -28.16 -37.92 21.68
N LEU A 11 -28.29 -36.83 22.44
CA LEU A 11 -28.81 -35.55 21.96
C LEU A 11 -27.77 -34.90 21.03
N LEU A 12 -28.01 -34.97 19.72
CA LEU A 12 -27.33 -34.16 18.72
C LEU A 12 -27.74 -32.69 18.89
N MET A 13 -26.91 -31.88 19.54
CA MET A 13 -27.08 -30.43 19.52
C MET A 13 -26.76 -29.90 18.11
N PRO A 14 -27.66 -29.15 17.47
CA PRO A 14 -27.36 -28.50 16.21
C PRO A 14 -26.30 -27.43 16.46
N PHE A 15 -25.15 -27.56 15.79
CA PHE A 15 -24.17 -26.48 15.68
C PHE A 15 -24.79 -25.38 14.81
N TRP A 16 -25.35 -24.37 15.46
CA TRP A 16 -25.71 -23.13 14.77
C TRP A 16 -24.40 -22.43 14.39
N ALA A 17 -23.98 -22.60 13.14
CA ALA A 17 -22.93 -21.77 12.55
C ALA A 17 -23.40 -20.32 12.60
N SER A 18 -22.86 -19.53 13.53
CA SER A 18 -23.10 -18.09 13.56
C SER A 18 -22.48 -17.50 12.30
N ALA A 19 -23.33 -17.10 11.35
CA ALA A 19 -22.89 -16.24 10.25
C ALA A 19 -22.25 -14.99 10.86
N GLN A 20 -21.00 -14.72 10.50
CA GLN A 20 -20.28 -13.52 10.95
C GLN A 20 -21.12 -12.30 10.56
N THR A 21 -21.53 -11.50 11.54
CA THR A 21 -22.28 -10.27 11.25
C THR A 21 -21.42 -9.37 10.39
N ALA A 22 -21.94 -9.00 9.22
CA ALA A 22 -21.28 -8.07 8.33
C ALA A 22 -20.90 -6.80 9.09
N SER A 23 -19.64 -6.36 8.92
CA SER A 23 -19.16 -5.14 9.56
C SER A 23 -20.07 -3.96 9.16
N PRO A 24 -20.50 -3.11 10.11
CA PRO A 24 -21.27 -1.89 9.79
C PRO A 24 -20.50 -0.91 8.90
N HIS A 25 -19.20 -1.15 8.69
CA HIS A 25 -18.33 -0.38 7.80
C HIS A 25 -17.76 -1.24 6.67
N ALA A 26 -18.42 -2.34 6.32
CA ALA A 26 -18.05 -3.19 5.20
C ALA A 26 -17.97 -2.39 3.91
N ILE A 27 -16.95 -2.68 3.10
CA ILE A 27 -16.81 -2.07 1.78
C ILE A 27 -17.53 -2.93 0.76
N GLU A 28 -18.52 -2.34 0.11
CA GLU A 28 -19.23 -2.99 -0.98
C GLU A 28 -18.32 -3.05 -2.22
N VAL A 29 -17.84 -4.25 -2.51
CA VAL A 29 -17.08 -4.54 -3.73
C VAL A 29 -18.09 -4.78 -4.86
N PRO A 30 -17.89 -4.21 -6.07
CA PRO A 30 -18.80 -4.40 -7.18
C PRO A 30 -19.01 -5.89 -7.51
N ALA A 31 -20.25 -6.27 -7.79
CA ALA A 31 -20.65 -7.66 -8.07
C ALA A 31 -19.98 -8.30 -9.30
N TRP A 32 -19.22 -7.53 -10.07
CA TRP A 32 -18.45 -8.03 -11.21
C TRP A 32 -17.04 -8.49 -10.85
N PHE A 33 -16.59 -8.25 -9.62
CA PHE A 33 -15.42 -8.96 -9.09
C PHE A 33 -15.72 -10.46 -9.04
N SER A 34 -14.73 -11.25 -9.39
CA SER A 34 -14.85 -12.70 -9.48
C SER A 34 -14.78 -13.32 -8.09
N GLU A 35 -15.74 -14.19 -7.78
CA GLU A 35 -15.70 -15.06 -6.62
C GLU A 35 -15.16 -16.42 -7.04
N THR A 36 -13.91 -16.70 -6.66
CA THR A 36 -13.23 -17.97 -6.96
C THR A 36 -12.85 -18.68 -5.66
N PHE A 37 -12.29 -19.88 -5.76
CA PHE A 37 -11.71 -20.58 -4.62
C PHE A 37 -10.39 -19.96 -4.13
N LEU A 38 -9.93 -18.87 -4.74
CA LEU A 38 -8.69 -18.17 -4.43
C LEU A 38 -7.45 -19.08 -4.52
N ASP A 39 -7.45 -20.03 -5.46
CA ASP A 39 -6.19 -20.62 -5.93
C ASP A 39 -5.61 -19.72 -7.01
N LEU A 40 -4.66 -18.88 -6.58
CA LEU A 40 -4.17 -17.80 -7.42
C LEU A 40 -3.42 -18.29 -8.65
N ARG A 41 -2.89 -19.53 -8.63
CA ARG A 41 -2.24 -20.12 -9.82
C ARG A 41 -3.29 -20.53 -10.85
N GLU A 42 -4.40 -21.09 -10.38
CA GLU A 42 -5.56 -21.39 -11.20
C GLU A 42 -6.20 -20.10 -11.73
N ASP A 43 -6.40 -19.09 -10.87
CA ASP A 43 -6.96 -17.79 -11.26
C ASP A 43 -6.12 -17.11 -12.35
N VAL A 44 -4.79 -17.10 -12.25
CA VAL A 44 -3.89 -16.56 -13.29
C VAL A 44 -4.02 -17.35 -14.59
N ARG A 45 -3.98 -18.68 -14.50
CA ARG A 45 -4.06 -19.58 -15.67
C ARG A 45 -5.40 -19.42 -16.40
N ASP A 46 -6.49 -19.32 -15.66
CA ASP A 46 -7.83 -19.23 -16.24
C ASP A 46 -8.10 -17.82 -16.79
N ALA A 47 -7.61 -16.76 -16.12
CA ALA A 47 -7.57 -15.43 -16.71
C ALA A 47 -6.82 -15.42 -18.05
N ALA A 48 -5.63 -16.06 -18.11
CA ALA A 48 -4.83 -16.13 -19.33
C ALA A 48 -5.51 -16.88 -20.48
N LYS A 49 -6.29 -17.95 -20.18
CA LYS A 49 -7.11 -18.66 -21.20
C LYS A 49 -8.17 -17.76 -21.82
N GLU A 50 -8.70 -16.80 -21.06
CA GLU A 50 -9.63 -15.78 -21.55
C GLU A 50 -8.93 -14.57 -22.20
N GLY A 51 -7.60 -14.60 -22.33
CA GLY A 51 -6.82 -13.46 -22.82
C GLY A 51 -6.73 -12.28 -21.85
N LYS A 52 -7.12 -12.49 -20.58
CA LYS A 52 -7.12 -11.50 -19.49
C LYS A 52 -5.91 -11.68 -18.57
N ARG A 53 -5.67 -10.66 -17.74
CA ARG A 53 -4.68 -10.66 -16.65
C ARG A 53 -5.36 -10.72 -15.29
N LEU A 54 -4.61 -11.01 -14.23
CA LEU A 54 -5.19 -11.00 -12.87
C LEU A 54 -5.00 -9.63 -12.22
N MET A 55 -6.08 -9.06 -11.68
CA MET A 55 -6.06 -7.87 -10.82
C MET A 55 -6.53 -8.29 -9.42
N ILE A 56 -5.68 -8.09 -8.41
CA ILE A 56 -6.02 -8.39 -7.01
C ILE A 56 -6.10 -7.08 -6.24
N TYR A 57 -7.30 -6.76 -5.76
CA TYR A 57 -7.57 -5.66 -4.87
C TYR A 57 -7.45 -6.12 -3.41
N PHE A 58 -6.69 -5.37 -2.60
CA PHE A 58 -6.59 -5.52 -1.16
C PHE A 58 -7.25 -4.34 -0.46
N GLY A 59 -8.29 -4.63 0.32
CA GLY A 59 -9.07 -3.64 1.07
C GLY A 59 -9.18 -3.97 2.55
N GLN A 60 -9.87 -3.09 3.28
CA GLN A 60 -10.35 -3.33 4.63
C GLN A 60 -11.60 -2.52 4.91
N ASP A 61 -12.43 -3.00 5.82
CA ASP A 61 -13.61 -2.28 6.29
C ASP A 61 -13.22 -0.95 6.96
N GLY A 62 -14.06 0.07 6.79
CA GLY A 62 -13.81 1.41 7.34
C GLY A 62 -12.69 2.20 6.64
N CYS A 63 -12.14 1.71 5.53
CA CYS A 63 -11.16 2.44 4.72
C CYS A 63 -11.85 3.42 3.75
N PRO A 64 -11.73 4.75 3.93
CA PRO A 64 -12.41 5.72 3.07
C PRO A 64 -11.82 5.76 1.65
N TYR A 65 -10.53 5.47 1.49
CA TYR A 65 -9.89 5.41 0.16
C TYR A 65 -10.36 4.22 -0.66
N CYS A 66 -10.58 3.10 0.02
CA CYS A 66 -11.12 1.89 -0.54
C CYS A 66 -12.58 2.15 -0.98
N LYS A 67 -13.36 2.85 -0.15
CA LYS A 67 -14.70 3.33 -0.51
C LYS A 67 -14.65 4.25 -1.73
N ALA A 68 -13.70 5.19 -1.80
CA ALA A 68 -13.53 6.07 -2.96
C ALA A 68 -13.17 5.29 -4.24
N LEU A 69 -12.29 4.29 -4.16
CA LEU A 69 -12.00 3.42 -5.31
C LEU A 69 -13.28 2.74 -5.82
N MET A 70 -14.08 2.16 -4.92
CA MET A 70 -15.30 1.45 -5.30
C MET A 70 -16.40 2.39 -5.83
N GLN A 71 -16.60 3.54 -5.19
CA GLN A 71 -17.72 4.45 -5.47
C GLN A 71 -17.41 5.53 -6.49
N THR A 72 -16.14 5.76 -6.81
CA THR A 72 -15.71 6.76 -7.81
C THR A 72 -15.09 6.11 -9.03
N ASN A 73 -14.11 5.23 -8.89
CA ASN A 73 -13.44 4.65 -10.05
C ASN A 73 -14.28 3.53 -10.66
N PHE A 74 -14.70 2.56 -9.84
CA PHE A 74 -15.47 1.39 -10.31
C PHE A 74 -16.97 1.65 -10.50
N THR A 75 -17.39 2.92 -10.49
CA THR A 75 -18.70 3.38 -10.97
C THR A 75 -18.64 4.01 -12.35
N GLN A 76 -17.44 4.31 -12.87
CA GLN A 76 -17.29 4.90 -14.20
C GLN A 76 -17.35 3.82 -15.29
N PRO A 77 -18.29 3.91 -16.25
CA PRO A 77 -18.48 2.88 -17.27
C PRO A 77 -17.19 2.52 -18.01
N ARG A 78 -16.39 3.52 -18.39
CA ARG A 78 -15.12 3.32 -19.12
C ARG A 78 -14.09 2.54 -18.31
N ILE A 79 -13.97 2.81 -17.01
CA ILE A 79 -13.04 2.07 -16.13
C ILE A 79 -13.56 0.64 -15.92
N VAL A 80 -14.85 0.48 -15.66
CA VAL A 80 -15.49 -0.83 -15.44
C VAL A 80 -15.36 -1.72 -16.67
N GLU A 81 -15.70 -1.19 -17.85
CA GLU A 81 -15.61 -1.91 -19.12
C GLU A 81 -14.17 -2.31 -19.44
N LYS A 82 -13.23 -1.37 -19.31
CA LYS A 82 -11.80 -1.66 -19.51
C LYS A 82 -11.30 -2.70 -18.53
N THR A 83 -11.69 -2.62 -17.26
CA THR A 83 -11.27 -3.58 -16.25
C THR A 83 -11.83 -4.97 -16.56
N ARG A 84 -13.13 -5.09 -16.81
CA ARG A 84 -13.79 -6.39 -17.08
C ARG A 84 -13.31 -7.05 -18.38
N SER A 85 -12.98 -6.26 -19.40
CA SER A 85 -12.53 -6.78 -20.69
C SER A 85 -11.10 -7.31 -20.64
N ASN A 86 -10.27 -6.80 -19.72
CA ASN A 86 -8.83 -7.12 -19.69
C ASN A 86 -8.38 -7.86 -18.43
N PHE A 87 -9.22 -7.93 -17.40
CA PHE A 87 -8.85 -8.48 -16.10
C PHE A 87 -9.91 -9.40 -15.51
N VAL A 88 -9.43 -10.45 -14.85
CA VAL A 88 -10.16 -11.13 -13.77
C VAL A 88 -9.83 -10.37 -12.49
N ALA A 89 -10.86 -9.90 -11.78
CA ALA A 89 -10.69 -9.03 -10.61
C ALA A 89 -11.05 -9.77 -9.33
N LEU A 90 -10.08 -9.95 -8.43
CA LEU A 90 -10.28 -10.57 -7.12
C LEU A 90 -10.23 -9.51 -6.02
N ALA A 91 -11.02 -9.70 -4.97
CA ALA A 91 -11.01 -8.84 -3.79
C ALA A 91 -10.60 -9.65 -2.57
N LEU A 92 -9.58 -9.17 -1.87
CA LEU A 92 -9.08 -9.73 -0.61
C LEU A 92 -9.18 -8.70 0.50
N ASN A 93 -9.59 -9.15 1.69
CA ASN A 93 -9.57 -8.33 2.90
C ASN A 93 -8.28 -8.58 3.68
N ILE A 94 -7.52 -7.52 4.00
CA ILE A 94 -6.24 -7.66 4.74
C ILE A 94 -6.42 -8.18 6.17
N TRP A 95 -7.65 -8.23 6.68
CA TRP A 95 -8.02 -8.84 7.96
C TRP A 95 -8.81 -10.15 7.81
N GLY A 96 -9.13 -10.51 6.57
CA GLY A 96 -9.97 -11.64 6.24
C GLY A 96 -9.32 -12.99 6.55
N ASP A 97 -10.18 -14.00 6.67
CA ASP A 97 -9.85 -15.38 7.04
C ASP A 97 -10.19 -16.37 5.91
N ARG A 98 -10.59 -15.90 4.71
CA ARG A 98 -10.81 -16.82 3.58
C ARG A 98 -9.50 -17.54 3.26
N PRO A 99 -9.53 -18.86 2.99
CA PRO A 99 -8.34 -19.56 2.55
C PRO A 99 -7.91 -19.05 1.17
N VAL A 100 -6.63 -18.76 1.01
CA VAL A 100 -5.97 -18.38 -0.24
C VAL A 100 -4.86 -19.37 -0.51
N THR A 101 -4.90 -20.04 -1.67
CA THR A 101 -3.77 -20.85 -2.14
C THR A 101 -2.84 -19.93 -2.93
N GLY A 102 -1.71 -19.60 -2.31
CA GLY A 102 -0.73 -18.68 -2.89
C GLY A 102 0.02 -19.26 -4.09
N PHE A 103 0.86 -18.44 -4.71
CA PHE A 103 1.69 -18.85 -5.86
C PHE A 103 2.71 -19.95 -5.51
N ASP A 104 3.08 -20.09 -4.24
CA ASP A 104 3.93 -21.16 -3.72
C ASP A 104 3.15 -22.46 -3.40
N GLY A 105 1.83 -22.48 -3.65
CA GLY A 105 0.94 -23.61 -3.39
C GLY A 105 0.54 -23.77 -1.92
N LYS A 106 0.97 -22.89 -1.02
CA LYS A 106 0.55 -22.94 0.39
C LYS A 106 -0.82 -22.31 0.56
N VAL A 107 -1.63 -22.91 1.41
CA VAL A 107 -2.92 -22.37 1.83
C VAL A 107 -2.72 -21.53 3.09
N VAL A 108 -3.05 -20.25 3.01
CA VAL A 108 -2.96 -19.31 4.13
C VAL A 108 -4.23 -18.43 4.17
N PRO A 109 -4.62 -17.87 5.32
CA PRO A 109 -5.72 -16.90 5.35
C PRO A 109 -5.35 -15.62 4.62
N GLU A 110 -6.35 -14.87 4.10
CA GLU A 110 -6.14 -13.61 3.36
C GLU A 110 -5.18 -12.64 4.07
N LYS A 111 -5.32 -12.50 5.40
CA LYS A 111 -4.48 -11.61 6.21
C LYS A 111 -2.99 -11.97 6.17
N ASP A 112 -2.67 -13.25 6.08
CA ASP A 112 -1.29 -13.72 6.02
C ASP A 112 -0.76 -13.67 4.58
N PHE A 113 -1.62 -13.94 3.59
CA PHE A 113 -1.29 -13.70 2.19
C PHE A 113 -0.97 -12.22 1.92
N ALA A 114 -1.82 -11.29 2.39
CA ALA A 114 -1.59 -9.85 2.27
C ALA A 114 -0.26 -9.42 2.91
N ARG A 115 0.10 -10.01 4.06
CA ARG A 115 1.40 -9.78 4.73
C ARG A 115 2.56 -10.30 3.89
N ALA A 116 2.45 -11.52 3.33
CA ALA A 116 3.45 -12.09 2.45
C ALA A 116 3.67 -11.23 1.19
N MET A 117 2.59 -10.65 0.66
CA MET A 117 2.61 -9.70 -0.46
C MET A 117 3.05 -8.28 -0.06
N ARG A 118 3.44 -8.06 1.20
CA ARG A 118 3.89 -6.77 1.76
C ARG A 118 2.85 -5.66 1.58
N VAL A 119 1.57 -5.97 1.75
CA VAL A 119 0.49 -4.97 1.70
C VAL A 119 0.49 -4.20 3.03
N GLN A 120 1.02 -2.98 2.99
CA GLN A 120 1.12 -2.10 4.16
C GLN A 120 0.07 -1.00 4.20
N PHE A 121 -0.61 -0.73 3.08
CA PHE A 121 -1.60 0.33 2.92
C PHE A 121 -2.80 -0.17 2.11
N THR A 122 -3.98 0.40 2.34
CA THR A 122 -5.19 0.07 1.58
C THR A 122 -5.83 1.33 0.99
N PRO A 123 -6.36 1.28 -0.24
CA PRO A 123 -6.38 0.13 -1.12
C PRO A 123 -4.99 -0.17 -1.67
N THR A 124 -4.69 -1.44 -1.91
CA THR A 124 -3.56 -1.84 -2.78
C THR A 124 -4.13 -2.63 -3.94
N VAL A 125 -3.72 -2.31 -5.17
CA VAL A 125 -4.12 -3.07 -6.37
C VAL A 125 -2.87 -3.67 -6.98
N LEU A 126 -2.82 -5.00 -7.06
CA LEU A 126 -1.76 -5.75 -7.71
C LEU A 126 -2.23 -6.22 -9.08
N PHE A 127 -1.40 -6.01 -10.09
CA PHE A 127 -1.62 -6.54 -11.42
C PHE A 127 -0.57 -7.59 -11.72
N LEU A 128 -1.02 -8.77 -12.16
CA LEU A 128 -0.16 -9.89 -12.51
C LEU A 128 -0.29 -10.22 -14.00
N ASP A 129 0.83 -10.56 -14.63
CA ASP A 129 0.82 -11.10 -15.98
C ASP A 129 0.33 -12.57 -16.00
N GLU A 130 0.33 -13.12 -17.21
CA GLU A 130 -0.07 -14.48 -17.51
C GLU A 130 0.85 -15.56 -16.88
N GLN A 131 1.99 -15.16 -16.30
CA GLN A 131 2.95 -16.01 -15.59
C GLN A 131 3.00 -15.73 -14.08
N ALA A 132 2.04 -14.96 -13.55
CA ALA A 132 1.97 -14.51 -12.17
C ALA A 132 3.09 -13.54 -11.72
N ASN A 133 3.81 -12.91 -12.65
CA ASN A 133 4.74 -11.84 -12.31
C ASN A 133 3.98 -10.54 -12.03
N GLN A 134 4.41 -9.80 -11.01
CA GLN A 134 3.82 -8.50 -10.68
C GLN A 134 4.27 -7.43 -11.69
N VAL A 135 3.36 -7.03 -12.58
CA VAL A 135 3.63 -6.02 -13.63
C VAL A 135 3.39 -4.59 -13.15
N ALA A 136 2.46 -4.39 -12.23
CA ALA A 136 2.20 -3.09 -11.61
C ALA A 136 1.63 -3.27 -10.21
N ARG A 137 1.87 -2.27 -9.35
CA ARG A 137 1.32 -2.15 -8.00
C ARG A 137 0.88 -0.72 -7.79
N LEU A 138 -0.37 -0.52 -7.39
CA LEU A 138 -0.90 0.78 -6.96
C LEU A 138 -1.08 0.74 -5.46
N ASN A 139 -0.35 1.59 -4.74
CA ASN A 139 -0.49 1.76 -3.30
C ASN A 139 -1.31 3.03 -3.03
N GLY A 140 -2.43 2.89 -2.33
CA GLY A 140 -3.35 4.00 -2.05
C GLY A 140 -4.34 4.27 -3.18
N TYR A 141 -5.19 5.28 -2.98
CA TYR A 141 -6.21 5.66 -3.96
C TYR A 141 -5.62 6.49 -5.09
N TYR A 142 -5.81 6.05 -6.32
CA TYR A 142 -5.49 6.82 -7.53
C TYR A 142 -6.78 7.38 -8.12
N PRO A 143 -6.82 8.68 -8.47
CA PRO A 143 -7.98 9.26 -9.11
C PRO A 143 -8.24 8.63 -10.48
N PRO A 144 -9.47 8.75 -11.01
CA PRO A 144 -9.93 7.99 -12.17
C PRO A 144 -9.00 8.00 -13.38
N HIS A 145 -8.49 9.16 -13.79
CA HIS A 145 -7.60 9.28 -14.95
C HIS A 145 -6.24 8.60 -14.74
N ARG A 146 -5.69 8.64 -13.52
CA ARG A 146 -4.47 7.90 -13.15
C ARG A 146 -4.71 6.41 -13.08
N PHE A 147 -5.82 6.00 -12.48
CA PHE A 147 -6.20 4.59 -12.41
C PHE A 147 -6.42 4.02 -13.81
N GLU A 148 -7.09 4.76 -14.69
CA GLU A 148 -7.31 4.37 -16.08
C GLU A 148 -6.00 4.23 -16.85
N ALA A 149 -5.06 5.16 -16.71
CA ALA A 149 -3.73 5.04 -17.32
C ALA A 149 -2.99 3.78 -16.82
N ALA A 150 -3.12 3.44 -15.54
CA ALA A 150 -2.55 2.20 -15.02
C ALA A 150 -3.17 0.96 -15.67
N LEU A 151 -4.49 0.95 -15.88
CA LEU A 151 -5.15 -0.12 -16.63
C LEU A 151 -4.66 -0.19 -18.07
N ASP A 152 -4.45 0.95 -18.74
CA ASP A 152 -3.92 1.00 -20.12
C ASP A 152 -2.52 0.42 -20.23
N TYR A 153 -1.64 0.72 -19.28
CA TYR A 153 -0.30 0.15 -19.22
C TYR A 153 -0.34 -1.38 -19.16
N VAL A 154 -1.13 -1.90 -18.22
CA VAL A 154 -1.17 -3.34 -17.96
C VAL A 154 -1.91 -4.09 -19.06
N ALA A 155 -3.07 -3.58 -19.50
CA ALA A 155 -3.84 -4.20 -20.58
C ALA A 155 -3.07 -4.17 -21.90
N GLY A 156 -2.30 -3.09 -22.14
CA GLY A 156 -1.45 -2.93 -23.32
C GLY A 156 -0.15 -3.73 -23.31
N ARG A 157 0.15 -4.49 -22.23
CA ARG A 157 1.40 -5.26 -22.05
C ARG A 157 2.66 -4.39 -22.21
N LEU A 158 2.58 -3.16 -21.72
CA LEU A 158 3.62 -2.16 -21.95
C LEU A 158 4.87 -2.36 -21.08
N GLU A 159 4.84 -3.28 -20.12
CA GLU A 159 6.00 -3.66 -19.31
C GLU A 159 7.18 -4.19 -20.11
N SER A 160 6.91 -4.74 -21.30
CA SER A 160 7.93 -5.17 -22.25
C SER A 160 8.66 -4.00 -22.94
N LYS A 161 8.08 -2.80 -22.91
CA LYS A 161 8.56 -1.62 -23.64
C LYS A 161 9.16 -0.57 -22.72
N GLN A 162 8.57 -0.36 -21.55
CA GLN A 162 9.04 0.63 -20.60
C GLN A 162 8.60 0.30 -19.17
N PRO A 163 9.32 0.79 -18.13
CA PRO A 163 8.88 0.66 -16.75
C PRO A 163 7.56 1.38 -16.48
N PHE A 164 6.77 0.83 -15.55
CA PHE A 164 5.44 1.36 -15.20
C PHE A 164 5.49 2.83 -14.75
N SER A 165 6.49 3.21 -13.93
CA SER A 165 6.64 4.60 -13.48
C SER A 165 6.96 5.57 -14.60
N ALA A 166 7.81 5.18 -15.56
CA ALA A 166 8.11 5.99 -16.73
C ALA A 166 6.85 6.23 -17.59
N TYR A 167 6.03 5.19 -17.79
CA TYR A 167 4.76 5.32 -18.48
C TYR A 167 3.81 6.28 -17.76
N MET A 168 3.62 6.10 -16.45
CA MET A 168 2.68 6.92 -15.67
C MET A 168 3.03 8.41 -15.71
N ASN A 169 4.31 8.76 -15.72
CA ASN A 169 4.77 10.15 -15.82
C ASN A 169 4.45 10.79 -17.17
N GLY A 170 4.40 10.03 -18.26
CA GLY A 170 4.08 10.54 -19.60
C GLY A 170 2.60 10.46 -19.97
N ALA A 171 1.90 9.43 -19.50
CA ALA A 171 0.50 9.16 -19.84
C ALA A 171 -0.48 10.08 -19.10
N VAL A 172 -0.11 10.51 -17.89
CA VAL A 172 -0.95 11.35 -17.05
C VAL A 172 -0.51 12.80 -17.20
N LYS A 173 -1.29 13.60 -17.94
CA LYS A 173 -1.07 15.04 -18.06
C LYS A 173 -1.70 15.77 -16.88
N GLU A 174 -0.97 15.87 -15.79
CA GLU A 174 -1.33 16.71 -14.66
C GLU A 174 -0.43 17.95 -14.61
N ALA A 175 -0.99 19.08 -14.21
CA ALA A 175 -0.17 20.24 -13.87
C ALA A 175 0.71 19.86 -12.67
N ALA A 176 2.01 19.86 -12.88
CA ALA A 176 3.00 19.55 -11.86
C ALA A 176 4.19 20.51 -12.03
N ALA A 177 4.86 20.81 -10.93
CA ALA A 177 6.00 21.71 -10.95
C ALA A 177 7.12 21.17 -11.84
N ASP A 178 7.76 22.05 -12.61
CA ASP A 178 8.91 21.75 -13.46
C ASP A 178 10.22 21.61 -12.67
N LYS A 179 10.18 21.90 -11.37
CA LYS A 179 11.27 21.81 -10.41
C LYS A 179 10.83 21.07 -9.17
N LEU A 180 11.78 20.47 -8.47
CA LEU A 180 11.54 19.88 -7.15
C LEU A 180 11.19 20.97 -6.14
N HIS A 181 10.24 20.68 -5.26
CA HIS A 181 9.85 21.56 -4.15
C HIS A 181 10.91 21.54 -3.07
N ASP A 182 11.33 22.70 -2.58
CA ASP A 182 12.32 22.81 -1.53
C ASP A 182 11.66 23.14 -0.19
N GLU A 183 12.16 22.55 0.88
CA GLU A 183 11.62 22.72 2.23
C GLU A 183 12.73 23.09 3.21
N PRO A 184 12.46 23.93 4.22
CA PRO A 184 13.48 24.39 5.17
C PRO A 184 14.04 23.25 6.04
N PHE A 185 13.29 22.16 6.20
CA PHE A 185 13.71 21.00 6.99
C PHE A 185 14.59 20.00 6.22
N PHE A 186 14.83 20.21 4.91
CA PHE A 186 15.72 19.35 4.15
C PHE A 186 17.19 19.56 4.50
N MET A 187 17.88 18.46 4.78
CA MET A 187 19.33 18.40 4.86
C MET A 187 19.95 18.91 3.55
N ARG A 188 21.07 19.62 3.67
CA ARG A 188 21.86 20.13 2.55
C ARG A 188 23.13 19.32 2.39
N SER A 189 23.69 19.32 1.18
CA SER A 189 24.99 18.72 0.88
C SER A 189 26.10 19.33 1.77
N PRO A 190 27.08 18.54 2.24
CA PRO A 190 27.34 17.13 1.93
C PRO A 190 26.39 16.15 2.63
N TYR A 191 25.96 15.11 1.92
CA TYR A 191 25.00 14.12 2.41
C TYR A 191 25.69 12.94 3.12
N ASP A 192 25.91 13.08 4.43
CA ASP A 192 26.30 11.95 5.31
C ASP A 192 25.08 11.44 6.09
N LEU A 193 24.54 10.31 5.65
CA LEU A 193 23.30 9.73 6.19
C LEU A 193 23.57 8.63 7.22
N ARG A 194 24.83 8.38 7.59
CA ARG A 194 25.17 7.46 8.68
C ARG A 194 24.51 7.89 9.97
N ARG A 195 24.10 6.91 10.79
CA ARG A 195 23.50 7.17 12.10
C ARG A 195 24.53 6.88 13.19
N VAL A 196 24.69 7.81 14.13
CA VAL A 196 25.52 7.67 15.33
C VAL A 196 24.62 7.59 16.56
N PRO A 197 25.12 7.10 17.72
CA PRO A 197 24.32 7.09 18.94
C PRO A 197 23.72 8.47 19.24
N GLY A 198 22.38 8.53 19.35
CA GLY A 198 21.64 9.78 19.56
C GLY A 198 21.12 10.46 18.28
N SER A 199 21.45 9.96 17.08
CA SER A 199 20.85 10.45 15.83
C SER A 199 19.32 10.34 15.84
N LYS A 200 18.67 11.31 15.19
CA LYS A 200 17.26 11.18 14.82
C LYS A 200 17.09 10.05 13.78
N PRO A 201 15.91 9.41 13.73
CA PRO A 201 15.55 8.60 12.57
C PRO A 201 15.64 9.41 11.28
N LEU A 202 15.83 8.73 10.15
CA LEU A 202 16.05 9.37 8.85
C LEU A 202 14.84 9.13 7.93
N ALA A 203 14.34 10.21 7.31
CA ALA A 203 13.36 10.15 6.23
C ALA A 203 14.04 10.51 4.91
N VAL A 204 14.06 9.56 3.96
CA VAL A 204 14.62 9.76 2.62
C VAL A 204 13.49 9.85 1.62
N ILE A 205 13.31 11.02 1.04
CA ILE A 205 12.24 11.32 0.09
C ILE A 205 12.81 11.26 -1.33
N PHE A 206 12.19 10.47 -2.20
CA PHE A 206 12.53 10.37 -3.61
C PHE A 206 11.41 10.96 -4.47
N GLU A 207 11.79 11.90 -5.33
CA GLU A 207 10.86 12.66 -6.18
C GLU A 207 11.39 12.81 -7.61
N THR A 208 10.60 13.45 -8.45
CA THR A 208 11.01 13.88 -9.79
C THR A 208 10.26 15.17 -10.13
N PRO A 209 10.83 16.05 -10.98
CA PRO A 209 10.04 17.09 -11.63
C PRO A 209 8.84 16.50 -12.38
N TYR A 210 7.82 17.31 -12.58
CA TYR A 210 6.56 16.93 -13.23
C TYR A 210 5.81 15.80 -12.49
N CYS A 211 5.90 15.77 -11.16
CA CYS A 211 5.24 14.80 -10.30
C CYS A 211 4.12 15.47 -9.48
N SER A 212 2.88 15.37 -9.92
CA SER A 212 1.71 15.92 -9.21
C SER A 212 1.53 15.36 -7.79
N GLY A 213 1.91 14.10 -7.55
CA GLY A 213 1.86 13.50 -6.22
C GLY A 213 2.92 14.10 -5.28
N CYS A 214 4.06 14.50 -5.83
CA CYS A 214 5.11 15.21 -5.11
C CYS A 214 4.64 16.64 -4.79
N ASP A 215 4.02 17.33 -5.76
CA ASP A 215 3.33 18.61 -5.52
C ASP A 215 2.30 18.53 -4.38
N GLU A 216 1.46 17.48 -4.37
CA GLU A 216 0.44 17.26 -3.35
C GLU A 216 1.07 16.94 -1.98
N LEU A 217 2.13 16.11 -1.95
CA LEU A 217 2.90 15.82 -0.74
C LEU A 217 3.41 17.12 -0.08
N HIS A 218 3.95 18.05 -0.87
CA HIS A 218 4.45 19.32 -0.37
C HIS A 218 3.33 20.30 0.03
N LYS A 219 2.36 20.54 -0.86
CA LYS A 219 1.30 21.53 -0.67
C LYS A 219 0.30 21.14 0.42
N GLU A 220 0.00 19.86 0.54
CA GLU A 220 -1.00 19.36 1.49
C GLU A 220 -0.35 18.57 2.64
N GLY A 221 0.47 17.56 2.31
CA GLY A 221 1.06 16.65 3.29
C GLY A 221 1.96 17.36 4.30
N PHE A 222 3.06 17.96 3.82
CA PHE A 222 4.03 18.66 4.66
C PHE A 222 3.49 19.97 5.23
N ALA A 223 2.40 20.51 4.68
CA ALA A 223 1.75 21.70 5.24
C ALA A 223 1.01 21.44 6.56
N ARG A 224 0.56 20.19 6.81
CA ARG A 224 -0.19 19.81 8.03
C ARG A 224 0.65 19.91 9.30
N THR A 225 0.05 20.45 10.36
CA THR A 225 0.71 20.66 11.66
C THR A 225 1.20 19.34 12.28
N GLU A 226 0.39 18.29 12.21
CA GLU A 226 0.72 16.96 12.73
C GLU A 226 1.86 16.28 11.96
N VAL A 227 1.97 16.53 10.65
CA VAL A 227 3.07 16.01 9.83
C VAL A 227 4.35 16.80 10.14
N LYS A 228 4.28 18.13 10.23
CA LYS A 228 5.41 18.99 10.64
C LYS A 228 5.97 18.58 11.99
N ALA A 229 5.11 18.38 12.98
CA ALA A 229 5.50 17.96 14.32
C ALA A 229 6.22 16.61 14.34
N GLU A 230 5.82 15.66 13.48
CA GLU A 230 6.56 14.40 13.35
C GLU A 230 7.86 14.59 12.56
N LEU A 231 7.88 15.38 11.48
CA LEU A 231 9.09 15.65 10.69
C LEU A 231 10.22 16.31 11.50
N GLU A 232 9.90 17.16 12.47
CA GLU A 232 10.89 17.74 13.40
C GLU A 232 11.68 16.67 14.18
N ARG A 233 11.13 15.46 14.28
CA ARG A 233 11.76 14.31 14.97
C ARG A 233 12.64 13.48 14.03
N PHE A 234 12.73 13.84 12.75
CA PHE A 234 13.57 13.19 11.76
C PHE A 234 14.70 14.11 11.29
N ASP A 235 15.77 13.48 10.82
CA ASP A 235 16.60 14.09 9.79
C ASP A 235 15.96 13.77 8.44
N VAL A 236 15.78 14.77 7.57
CA VAL A 236 15.01 14.61 6.33
C VAL A 236 15.86 14.99 5.14
N VAL A 237 15.98 14.11 4.15
CA VAL A 237 16.72 14.38 2.91
C VAL A 237 15.85 14.05 1.69
N ARG A 238 16.03 14.80 0.61
CA ARG A 238 15.27 14.64 -0.64
C ARG A 238 16.22 14.49 -1.82
N PHE A 239 15.99 13.49 -2.66
CA PHE A 239 16.73 13.25 -3.91
C PHE A 239 15.78 13.09 -5.10
N ALA A 240 16.22 13.54 -6.28
CA ALA A 240 15.60 13.06 -7.52
C ALA A 240 15.98 11.60 -7.78
N LEU A 241 15.15 10.83 -8.49
CA LEU A 241 15.55 9.48 -8.95
C LEU A 241 16.76 9.50 -9.90
N SER A 242 17.05 10.63 -10.54
CA SER A 242 18.21 10.87 -11.42
C SER A 242 19.34 11.66 -10.75
N ASP A 243 19.29 11.87 -9.43
CA ASP A 243 20.23 12.73 -8.71
C ASP A 243 21.62 12.09 -8.60
N ARG A 244 22.65 12.81 -9.03
CA ARG A 244 24.06 12.37 -9.02
C ARG A 244 24.84 12.86 -7.81
N SER A 245 24.19 13.50 -6.85
CA SER A 245 24.84 13.95 -5.62
C SER A 245 25.50 12.77 -4.90
N ALA A 246 26.73 12.98 -4.44
CA ALA A 246 27.44 11.99 -3.63
C ALA A 246 26.76 11.87 -2.27
N VAL A 247 26.51 10.63 -1.84
CA VAL A 247 25.88 10.28 -0.57
C VAL A 247 26.68 9.21 0.15
N ILE A 248 26.79 9.33 1.46
CA ILE A 248 27.18 8.23 2.34
C ILE A 248 25.89 7.66 2.92
N THR A 249 25.54 6.44 2.56
CA THR A 249 24.28 5.79 2.96
C THR A 249 24.24 5.52 4.47
N PRO A 250 23.07 5.16 5.05
CA PRO A 250 22.99 4.71 6.44
C PRO A 250 23.91 3.53 6.77
N SER A 251 24.21 2.65 5.80
CA SER A 251 25.16 1.54 5.93
C SER A 251 26.64 1.98 5.87
N GLY A 252 26.91 3.24 5.50
CA GLY A 252 28.26 3.78 5.36
C GLY A 252 28.86 3.65 3.95
N ASP A 253 28.10 3.12 2.99
CA ASP A 253 28.54 2.97 1.61
C ASP A 253 28.55 4.34 0.91
N LYS A 254 29.57 4.58 0.08
CA LYS A 254 29.62 5.76 -0.79
C LYS A 254 28.93 5.43 -2.09
N ALA A 255 27.93 6.22 -2.48
CA ALA A 255 27.18 6.04 -3.72
C ALA A 255 26.78 7.41 -4.31
N HIS A 256 26.24 7.40 -5.52
CA HIS A 256 25.40 8.49 -6.00
C HIS A 256 23.94 8.22 -5.59
N ALA A 257 23.17 9.28 -5.35
CA ALA A 257 21.79 9.16 -4.90
C ALA A 257 20.91 8.32 -5.87
N GLU A 258 21.13 8.43 -7.18
CA GLU A 258 20.44 7.63 -8.20
C GLU A 258 20.76 6.12 -8.11
N ASP A 259 22.02 5.76 -7.83
CA ASP A 259 22.44 4.37 -7.66
C ASP A 259 21.86 3.80 -6.38
N TRP A 260 21.84 4.61 -5.32
CA TRP A 260 21.24 4.21 -4.05
C TRP A 260 19.72 4.03 -4.16
N ALA A 261 19.01 4.91 -4.88
CA ALA A 261 17.59 4.76 -5.18
C ALA A 261 17.30 3.43 -5.91
N ARG A 262 18.13 3.06 -6.89
CA ARG A 262 18.06 1.77 -7.59
C ARG A 262 18.34 0.59 -6.66
N ALA A 263 19.35 0.69 -5.81
CA ALA A 263 19.68 -0.35 -4.81
C ALA A 263 18.55 -0.56 -3.80
N LEU A 264 17.89 0.53 -3.38
CA LEU A 264 16.69 0.50 -2.55
C LEU A 264 15.45 0.02 -3.32
N LYS A 265 15.53 -0.17 -4.65
CA LYS A 265 14.41 -0.53 -5.55
C LYS A 265 13.27 0.48 -5.52
N VAL A 266 13.59 1.77 -5.39
CA VAL A 266 12.60 2.83 -5.46
C VAL A 266 12.16 2.99 -6.91
N ALA A 267 10.96 2.51 -7.21
CA ALA A 267 10.41 2.53 -8.56
C ALA A 267 9.41 3.69 -8.78
N TYR A 268 8.88 4.29 -7.70
CA TYR A 268 7.76 5.23 -7.75
C TYR A 268 8.11 6.56 -7.07
N THR A 269 7.40 7.63 -7.44
CA THR A 269 7.53 8.96 -6.81
C THR A 269 6.14 9.57 -6.55
N PRO A 270 5.92 10.25 -5.40
CA PRO A 270 6.87 10.37 -4.30
C PRO A 270 7.02 9.03 -3.57
N SER A 271 8.24 8.73 -3.14
CA SER A 271 8.51 7.64 -2.19
C SER A 271 9.20 8.19 -0.95
N ILE A 272 8.83 7.70 0.22
CA ILE A 272 9.48 8.05 1.49
C ILE A 272 9.98 6.78 2.14
N VAL A 273 11.29 6.61 2.26
CA VAL A 273 11.92 5.49 2.98
C VAL A 273 12.29 5.97 4.37
N LEU A 274 11.71 5.35 5.40
CA LEU A 274 11.92 5.72 6.80
C LEU A 274 12.86 4.73 7.47
N PHE A 275 13.99 5.23 7.94
CA PHE A 275 15.00 4.50 8.70
C PHE A 275 14.92 4.86 10.19
N ASP A 276 15.17 3.89 11.06
CA ASP A 276 15.32 4.16 12.48
C ASP A 276 16.65 4.87 12.83
N ALA A 277 16.81 5.19 14.11
CA ALA A 277 18.02 5.83 14.63
C ALA A 277 19.28 4.94 14.53
N ASP A 278 19.14 3.65 14.19
CA ASP A 278 20.23 2.71 13.98
C ASP A 278 20.55 2.53 12.47
N GLY A 279 19.85 3.25 11.59
CA GLY A 279 20.03 3.19 10.14
C GLY A 279 19.33 2.01 9.47
N ARG A 280 18.43 1.31 10.17
CA ARG A 280 17.64 0.21 9.60
C ARG A 280 16.37 0.75 8.98
N GLU A 281 16.08 0.33 7.75
CA GLU A 281 14.79 0.63 7.13
C GLU A 281 13.65 -0.03 7.90
N VAL A 282 12.65 0.76 8.29
CA VAL A 282 11.49 0.29 9.07
C VAL A 282 10.26 0.14 8.19
N ILE A 283 9.96 1.18 7.42
CA ILE A 283 8.78 1.25 6.56
C ILE A 283 9.08 2.21 5.40
N ARG A 284 8.36 2.04 4.29
CA ARG A 284 8.41 2.99 3.19
C ARG A 284 7.03 3.22 2.62
N THR A 285 6.86 4.37 1.99
CA THR A 285 5.68 4.71 1.18
C THR A 285 6.14 4.80 -0.27
N GLU A 286 5.40 4.21 -1.20
CA GLU A 286 5.74 4.22 -2.64
C GLU A 286 4.70 4.97 -3.48
N ALA A 287 3.94 5.84 -2.81
CA ALA A 287 2.98 6.77 -3.37
C ALA A 287 2.72 7.88 -2.35
N TYR A 288 2.04 8.94 -2.79
CA TYR A 288 1.51 9.94 -1.86
C TYR A 288 0.50 9.28 -0.91
N LEU A 289 0.78 9.40 0.40
CA LEU A 289 -0.17 9.10 1.44
C LEU A 289 -0.81 10.39 1.92
N ARG A 290 -2.13 10.36 2.08
CA ARG A 290 -2.87 11.44 2.71
C ARG A 290 -2.36 11.72 4.12
N PRO A 291 -2.58 12.94 4.66
CA PRO A 291 -1.83 13.42 5.81
C PRO A 291 -1.93 12.57 7.07
N PHE A 292 -3.11 12.01 7.39
CA PHE A 292 -3.26 11.10 8.52
C PHE A 292 -2.33 9.88 8.46
N HIS A 293 -2.21 9.26 7.28
CA HIS A 293 -1.35 8.09 7.08
C HIS A 293 0.13 8.46 6.99
N LEU A 294 0.45 9.62 6.40
CA LEU A 294 1.81 10.16 6.39
C LEU A 294 2.31 10.44 7.82
N ALA A 295 1.54 11.19 8.62
CA ALA A 295 1.83 11.44 10.03
C ALA A 295 1.91 10.12 10.82
N GLY A 296 1.04 9.16 10.50
CA GLY A 296 1.06 7.82 11.07
C GLY A 296 2.37 7.07 10.80
N ALA A 297 2.84 7.04 9.55
CA ALA A 297 4.09 6.38 9.18
C ALA A 297 5.31 7.01 9.86
N LEU A 298 5.36 8.35 9.91
CA LEU A 298 6.39 9.08 10.65
C LEU A 298 6.33 8.76 12.16
N ALA A 299 5.15 8.83 12.77
CA ALA A 299 4.94 8.51 14.18
C ALA A 299 5.34 7.07 14.53
N TYR A 300 5.07 6.13 13.63
CA TYR A 300 5.42 4.72 13.82
C TYR A 300 6.92 4.50 14.00
N VAL A 301 7.73 5.22 13.21
CA VAL A 301 9.20 5.15 13.29
C VAL A 301 9.73 6.04 14.43
N SER A 302 9.24 7.27 14.56
CA SER A 302 9.71 8.24 15.57
C SER A 302 9.44 7.79 17.01
N SER A 303 8.32 7.08 17.24
CA SER A 303 7.98 6.48 18.55
C SER A 303 8.61 5.11 18.79
N ARG A 304 9.27 4.53 17.78
CA ARG A 304 9.79 3.15 17.79
C ARG A 304 8.72 2.08 18.02
N ALA A 305 7.45 2.38 17.73
CA ALA A 305 6.33 1.45 17.91
C ALA A 305 6.51 0.13 17.14
N TYR A 306 7.22 0.18 16.00
CA TYR A 306 7.55 -1.01 15.20
C TYR A 306 8.29 -2.12 15.96
N ARG A 307 8.93 -1.80 17.10
CA ARG A 307 9.63 -2.78 17.94
C ARG A 307 8.69 -3.68 18.72
N THR A 308 7.51 -3.17 19.09
CA THR A 308 6.51 -3.90 19.90
C THR A 308 5.27 -4.28 19.11
N GLU A 309 4.90 -3.49 18.10
CA GLU A 309 3.83 -3.78 17.15
C GLU A 309 4.40 -3.70 15.73
N PRO A 310 4.86 -4.82 15.14
CA PRO A 310 5.42 -4.84 13.79
C PRO A 310 4.40 -4.56 12.68
N SER A 311 3.09 -4.66 12.97
CA SER A 311 2.04 -4.34 12.01
C SER A 311 1.70 -2.85 12.04
N PHE A 312 2.14 -2.12 11.01
CA PHE A 312 1.76 -0.73 10.82
C PHE A 312 0.24 -0.51 10.83
N GLN A 313 -0.52 -1.42 10.21
CA GLN A 313 -1.98 -1.34 10.16
C GLN A 313 -2.61 -1.47 11.56
N ARG A 314 -2.11 -2.37 12.42
CA ARG A 314 -2.57 -2.46 13.82
C ARG A 314 -2.21 -1.21 14.61
N PHE A 315 -1.01 -0.68 14.41
CA PHE A 315 -0.59 0.60 15.00
C PHE A 315 -1.54 1.74 14.60
N MET A 316 -1.90 1.85 13.32
CA MET A 316 -2.81 2.88 12.82
C MET A 316 -4.21 2.75 13.40
N LYS A 317 -4.74 1.52 13.49
CA LYS A 317 -6.03 1.25 14.15
C LYS A 317 -6.00 1.69 15.61
N ALA A 318 -4.99 1.27 16.37
CA ALA A 318 -4.84 1.67 17.77
C ALA A 318 -4.67 3.18 17.95
N ARG A 319 -3.99 3.85 17.02
CA ARG A 319 -3.85 5.31 16.99
C ARG A 319 -5.20 6.00 16.77
N ALA A 320 -5.97 5.56 15.79
CA ALA A 320 -7.31 6.10 15.51
C ALA A 320 -8.25 5.92 16.72
N GLU A 321 -8.23 4.74 17.36
CA GLU A 321 -9.02 4.47 18.56
C GLU A 321 -8.63 5.38 19.74
N ARG A 322 -7.33 5.63 19.98
CA ARG A 322 -6.89 6.57 21.01
C ARG A 322 -7.36 7.99 20.72
N MET A 323 -7.18 8.48 19.49
CA MET A 323 -7.62 9.82 19.11
C MET A 323 -9.14 10.00 19.29
N SER A 324 -9.92 8.99 18.91
CA SER A 324 -11.37 8.98 19.11
C SER A 324 -11.75 9.04 20.60
N ARG A 325 -11.09 8.24 21.46
CA ARG A 325 -11.28 8.30 22.93
C ARG A 325 -10.90 9.64 23.55
N GLU A 326 -9.92 10.33 22.96
CA GLU A 326 -9.48 11.68 23.37
C GLU A 326 -10.40 12.80 22.84
N GLY A 327 -11.48 12.46 22.13
CA GLY A 327 -12.41 13.43 21.53
C GLY A 327 -11.84 14.17 20.32
N ARG A 328 -10.71 13.71 19.77
CA ARG A 328 -10.09 14.30 18.58
C ARG A 328 -10.72 13.71 17.33
N ALA A 329 -11.13 14.56 16.39
CA ALA A 329 -11.63 14.12 15.10
C ALA A 329 -10.56 13.30 14.37
N VAL A 330 -10.91 12.07 13.97
CA VAL A 330 -10.09 11.24 13.08
C VAL A 330 -10.64 11.43 11.67
N ASP A 331 -10.15 12.44 10.97
CA ASP A 331 -10.40 12.56 9.54
C ASP A 331 -9.34 11.74 8.81
N LEU A 332 -9.75 10.54 8.38
CA LEU A 332 -8.88 9.68 7.59
C LEU A 332 -8.70 10.23 6.17
N TRP A 333 -9.50 11.19 5.71
CA TRP A 333 -9.43 11.72 4.34
C TRP A 333 -8.59 13.00 4.22
N LYS A 334 -8.64 13.88 5.23
CA LYS A 334 -8.00 15.21 5.19
C LYS A 334 -6.60 15.29 5.79
#